data_AF-A0A511DP65-F1
#
_entry.id   AF-A0A511DP65-F1
#
_cell.length_a   1.000
_cell.length_b   1.000
_cell.length_c   1.000
_cell.angle_alpha   90.00
_cell.angle_beta   90.00
_cell.angle_gamma   90.00
#
_symmetry.space_group_name_H-M   'P 1'
#
loop_
_entity.id
_entity.type
_entity.pdbx_description
1 polymer ?
#
loop_
_entity_poly.entity_id
_entity_poly.type
_entity_poly.pdbx_seq_one_letter_code
_entity_poly.pdbx_strand_id
1 'polypeptide(L)'
;MKAVTAVVVVLFGLLLAGCASEERDQPSVVGASEQARSPRLVPGESDPCGLLDEFQRDHLGLRDGKRVEDVQLKGADFCGWQAREFNGGTYQGAVLPNNHTLANIRRGYELPQDYTVAGRPAVSGSIGGLSGELSCYVFAELPDGRLADASFWAARDEGMTHTIACERATRVLERIVETVQSR
;
A
#
# COMPACT_ATOMS: atom_id res chain seq x y z
N MET A 1 -2.39 -6.07 -66.15
CA MET A 1 -3.47 -7.05 -65.96
C MET A 1 -4.42 -6.55 -64.87
N LYS A 2 -5.70 -6.88 -65.03
CA LYS A 2 -6.93 -6.34 -64.43
C LYS A 2 -6.95 -6.21 -62.89
N ALA A 3 -7.62 -5.14 -62.45
CA ALA A 3 -8.09 -4.87 -61.08
C ALA A 3 -9.23 -5.81 -60.66
N VAL A 4 -9.45 -6.00 -59.35
CA VAL A 4 -10.80 -6.03 -58.71
C VAL A 4 -10.71 -5.65 -57.23
N THR A 5 -11.50 -4.64 -56.87
CA THR A 5 -11.86 -4.12 -55.53
C THR A 5 -12.89 -5.02 -54.84
N ALA A 6 -12.86 -5.17 -53.51
CA ALA A 6 -14.04 -5.58 -52.75
C ALA A 6 -14.08 -4.88 -51.38
N VAL A 7 -14.98 -3.91 -51.28
CA VAL A 7 -15.48 -3.27 -50.06
C VAL A 7 -16.73 -4.03 -49.63
N VAL A 8 -16.84 -4.39 -48.35
CA VAL A 8 -18.13 -4.73 -47.72
C VAL A 8 -18.23 -3.98 -46.39
N VAL A 9 -19.13 -3.00 -46.40
CA VAL A 9 -19.71 -2.28 -45.26
C VAL A 9 -20.92 -3.09 -44.75
N VAL A 10 -21.50 -2.66 -43.61
CA VAL A 10 -22.90 -2.86 -43.15
C VAL A 10 -22.98 -3.80 -41.92
N LEU A 11 -23.65 -3.58 -40.77
CA LEU A 11 -24.87 -2.84 -40.32
C LEU A 11 -24.71 -2.59 -38.78
N PHE A 12 -24.89 -1.39 -38.23
CA PHE A 12 -26.11 -0.88 -37.57
C PHE A 12 -26.89 -1.86 -36.66
N GLY A 13 -26.97 -1.53 -35.36
CA GLY A 13 -27.81 -2.19 -34.37
C GLY A 13 -28.12 -1.25 -33.19
N LEU A 14 -28.99 -0.28 -33.42
CA LEU A 14 -29.69 0.51 -32.40
C LEU A 14 -30.80 -0.35 -31.78
N LEU A 15 -30.81 -0.48 -30.45
CA LEU A 15 -32.00 -0.87 -29.70
C LEU A 15 -32.30 0.17 -28.62
N LEU A 16 -33.45 0.80 -28.82
CA LEU A 16 -34.16 1.67 -27.91
C LEU A 16 -34.85 0.82 -26.83
N ALA A 17 -34.74 1.22 -25.57
CA ALA A 17 -35.77 0.98 -24.56
C ALA A 17 -35.69 2.09 -23.50
N GLY A 18 -36.60 3.05 -23.60
CA GLY A 18 -36.88 3.99 -22.53
C GLY A 18 -37.84 3.38 -21.51
N CYS A 19 -37.72 3.80 -20.25
CA CYS A 19 -38.84 3.86 -19.33
C CYS A 19 -38.81 5.20 -18.59
N ALA A 20 -40.01 5.75 -18.47
CA ALA A 20 -40.32 7.11 -18.07
C ALA A 20 -40.25 7.32 -16.55
N SER A 21 -40.29 8.61 -16.21
CA SER A 21 -40.21 9.24 -14.90
C SER A 21 -41.14 8.65 -13.84
N GLU A 22 -40.64 8.57 -12.61
CA GLU A 22 -41.47 8.67 -11.41
C GLU A 22 -40.85 9.72 -10.49
N GLU A 23 -41.42 10.93 -10.56
CA GLU A 23 -41.18 12.02 -9.62
C GLU A 23 -42.05 11.74 -8.38
N ARG A 24 -41.43 11.53 -7.23
CA ARG A 24 -42.11 11.53 -5.93
C ARG A 24 -41.45 12.57 -5.02
N ASP A 25 -42.24 13.57 -4.70
CA ASP A 25 -41.98 14.55 -3.66
C ASP A 25 -41.88 13.92 -2.26
N GLN A 26 -40.76 14.25 -1.59
CA GLN A 26 -40.55 14.61 -0.17
C GLN A 26 -41.20 13.80 0.98
N PRO A 27 -40.44 13.60 2.09
CA PRO A 27 -40.34 14.64 3.11
C PRO A 27 -38.92 14.95 3.59
N SER A 28 -38.68 16.26 3.79
CA SER A 28 -37.54 16.80 4.54
C SER A 28 -37.49 16.25 5.96
N VAL A 29 -36.40 15.57 6.31
CA VAL A 29 -36.06 15.20 7.69
C VAL A 29 -34.59 15.47 7.93
N VAL A 30 -34.36 16.56 8.69
CA VAL A 30 -33.42 16.69 9.81
C VAL A 30 -31.92 16.44 9.53
N GLY A 31 -31.14 17.52 9.68
CA GLY A 31 -29.88 17.46 10.42
C GLY A 31 -28.63 17.11 9.64
N ALA A 32 -28.36 17.80 8.53
CA ALA A 32 -27.00 17.93 8.04
C ALA A 32 -26.23 18.90 8.96
N SER A 33 -25.70 18.40 10.06
CA SER A 33 -24.70 19.11 10.85
C SER A 33 -23.57 18.14 11.19
N GLU A 34 -22.36 18.64 10.94
CA GLU A 34 -21.08 17.99 11.14
C GLU A 34 -20.82 16.81 10.19
N GLN A 35 -20.70 17.20 8.92
CA GLN A 35 -19.64 16.68 8.05
C GLN A 35 -18.34 16.62 8.86
N ALA A 36 -18.10 15.47 9.49
CA ALA A 36 -16.84 15.11 10.07
C ALA A 36 -15.80 15.43 8.99
N ARG A 37 -14.96 16.44 9.25
CA ARG A 37 -13.75 16.64 8.48
C ARG A 37 -12.98 15.34 8.62
N SER A 38 -13.12 14.46 7.63
CA SER A 38 -12.11 13.47 7.31
C SER A 38 -10.82 14.27 7.27
N PRO A 39 -9.87 14.05 8.19
CA PRO A 39 -8.65 14.79 8.16
C PRO A 39 -8.00 14.41 6.85
N ARG A 40 -7.96 15.39 5.95
CA ARG A 40 -7.14 15.28 4.75
C ARG A 40 -5.74 15.03 5.26
N LEU A 41 -5.30 13.78 5.15
CA LEU A 41 -3.91 13.42 5.20
C LEU A 41 -3.21 14.38 4.24
N VAL A 42 -2.52 15.37 4.79
CA VAL A 42 -1.84 16.38 4.00
C VAL A 42 -0.78 15.63 3.19
N PRO A 43 -0.77 15.76 1.85
CA PRO A 43 0.28 15.16 1.04
C PRO A 43 1.63 15.72 1.47
N GLY A 44 2.48 14.88 2.08
CA GLY A 44 3.87 15.22 2.42
C GLY A 44 4.20 15.36 3.91
N GLU A 45 3.31 15.03 4.86
CA GLU A 45 3.59 15.32 6.28
C GLU A 45 3.17 14.21 7.26
N SER A 46 3.36 12.94 6.88
CA SER A 46 3.41 11.89 7.89
C SER A 46 4.87 11.80 8.35
N ASP A 47 5.17 12.34 9.53
CA ASP A 47 6.37 11.95 10.27
C ASP A 47 6.45 10.41 10.23
N PRO A 48 7.42 9.83 9.49
CA PRO A 48 7.43 8.40 9.25
C PRO A 48 7.70 7.63 10.55
N CYS A 49 8.37 8.26 11.52
CA CYS A 49 8.62 7.65 12.82
C CYS A 49 7.42 7.76 13.76
N GLY A 50 6.50 8.67 13.47
CA GLY A 50 5.18 8.74 14.09
C GLY A 50 4.18 7.73 13.53
N LEU A 51 4.53 6.85 12.58
CA LEU A 51 3.61 5.82 12.05
C LEU A 51 3.31 4.71 13.06
N LEU A 52 4.23 4.49 14.01
CA LEU A 52 4.08 3.55 15.10
C LEU A 52 4.34 4.28 16.41
N ASP A 53 3.34 4.36 17.28
CA ASP A 53 3.53 4.89 18.63
C ASP A 53 4.36 3.94 19.51
N GLU A 54 4.71 4.38 20.72
CA GLU A 54 5.54 3.59 21.65
C GLU A 54 4.91 2.24 21.99
N PHE A 55 3.59 2.21 22.23
CA PHE A 55 2.88 0.98 22.59
C PHE A 55 2.84 -0.02 21.44
N GLN A 56 2.60 0.45 20.21
CA GLN A 56 2.65 -0.37 19.00
C GLN A 56 4.06 -0.91 18.77
N ARG A 57 5.10 -0.08 18.94
CA ARG A 57 6.50 -0.53 18.83
C ARG A 57 6.84 -1.58 19.87
N ASP A 58 6.43 -1.39 21.12
CA ASP A 58 6.63 -2.38 22.19
C ASP A 58 5.98 -3.72 21.85
N HIS A 59 4.73 -3.70 21.39
CA HIS A 59 4.00 -4.90 21.02
C HIS A 59 4.63 -5.63 19.81
N LEU A 60 5.24 -4.88 18.90
CA LEU A 60 5.97 -5.42 17.75
C LEU A 60 7.42 -5.81 18.08
N GLY A 61 7.89 -5.58 19.31
CA GLY A 61 9.28 -5.86 19.70
C GLY A 61 10.29 -4.93 19.01
N LEU A 62 9.93 -3.68 18.77
CA LEU A 62 10.74 -2.68 18.07
C LEU A 62 11.38 -1.69 19.05
N ARG A 63 12.61 -1.27 18.75
CA ARG A 63 13.25 -0.11 19.40
C ARG A 63 12.69 1.20 18.85
N ASP A 64 13.12 2.32 19.40
CA ASP A 64 12.77 3.64 18.87
C ASP A 64 13.21 3.81 17.42
N GLY A 65 12.34 4.49 16.67
CA GLY A 65 12.54 4.75 15.26
C GLY A 65 13.52 5.88 15.01
N LYS A 66 14.25 5.77 13.90
CA LYS A 66 15.08 6.85 13.38
C LYS A 66 14.74 7.07 11.92
N ARG A 67 14.71 8.33 11.48
CA ARG A 67 14.54 8.65 10.07
C ARG A 67 15.69 8.04 9.26
N VAL A 68 15.38 7.48 8.11
CA VAL A 68 16.38 6.97 7.17
C VAL A 68 16.92 8.14 6.35
N GLU A 69 18.23 8.36 6.36
CA GLU A 69 18.86 9.54 5.73
C GLU A 69 19.05 9.37 4.21
N ASP A 70 19.30 8.14 3.74
CA ASP A 70 19.66 7.85 2.34
C ASP A 70 18.56 7.07 1.59
N VAL A 71 17.35 7.63 1.57
CA VAL A 71 16.20 7.02 0.87
C VAL A 71 16.37 7.14 -0.65
N GLN A 72 16.42 6.00 -1.35
CA GLN A 72 16.53 5.95 -2.82
C GLN A 72 15.22 6.30 -3.54
N LEU A 73 14.10 6.33 -2.83
CA LEU A 73 12.79 6.62 -3.37
C LEU A 73 12.47 8.11 -3.24
N LYS A 74 12.54 8.84 -4.35
CA LYS A 74 12.37 10.30 -4.37
C LYS A 74 11.05 10.75 -3.73
N GLY A 75 11.16 11.64 -2.74
CA GLY A 75 10.01 12.25 -2.06
C GLY A 75 9.32 11.35 -1.04
N ALA A 76 9.83 10.14 -0.82
CA ALA A 76 9.39 9.28 0.26
C ALA A 76 10.30 9.49 1.48
N ASP A 77 9.67 9.44 2.65
CA ASP A 77 10.35 9.52 3.94
C ASP A 77 10.11 8.22 4.71
N PHE A 78 11.18 7.63 5.21
CA PHE A 78 11.12 6.34 5.91
C PHE A 78 11.57 6.52 7.35
N CYS A 79 11.01 5.68 8.21
CA CYS A 79 11.55 5.41 9.52
C CYS A 79 12.10 4.00 9.56
N GLY A 80 13.28 3.85 10.15
CA GLY A 80 13.90 2.57 10.45
C GLY A 80 13.77 2.24 11.93
N TRP A 81 13.44 0.99 12.23
CA TRP A 81 13.41 0.45 13.59
C TRP A 81 14.30 -0.78 13.69
N GLN A 82 14.94 -0.97 14.84
CA GLN A 82 15.66 -2.20 15.13
C GLN A 82 14.77 -3.17 15.89
N ALA A 83 14.84 -4.45 15.56
CA ALA A 83 14.24 -5.51 16.34
C ALA A 83 14.92 -5.61 17.73
N ARG A 84 14.15 -5.90 18.77
CA ARG A 84 14.68 -6.19 20.11
C ARG A 84 15.21 -7.61 20.23
N GLU A 85 14.52 -8.56 19.59
CA GLU A 85 14.76 -10.01 19.73
C GLU A 85 15.88 -10.52 18.81
N PHE A 86 16.15 -9.81 17.70
CA PHE A 86 17.08 -10.24 16.66
C PHE A 86 18.29 -9.33 16.64
N ASN A 87 19.48 -9.89 16.86
CA ASN A 87 20.70 -9.11 16.79
C ASN A 87 20.92 -8.61 15.35
N GLY A 88 20.57 -7.35 15.08
CA GLY A 88 20.71 -6.69 13.78
C GLY A 88 19.50 -6.77 12.85
N GLY A 89 18.39 -7.40 13.26
CA GLY A 89 17.14 -7.36 12.48
C GLY A 89 16.64 -5.91 12.35
N THR A 90 16.38 -5.47 11.12
CA THR A 90 15.98 -4.07 10.86
C THR A 90 14.65 -4.04 10.12
N TYR A 91 13.80 -3.12 10.52
CA TYR A 91 12.54 -2.80 9.88
C TYR A 91 12.63 -1.40 9.27
N GLN A 92 11.92 -1.18 8.18
CA GLN A 92 11.60 0.17 7.69
C GLN A 92 10.13 0.26 7.36
N GLY A 93 9.60 1.49 7.37
CA GLY A 93 8.23 1.74 6.96
C GLY A 93 8.00 3.19 6.58
N ALA A 94 7.01 3.39 5.71
CA ALA A 94 6.67 4.69 5.15
C ALA A 94 5.23 4.73 4.64
N VAL A 95 4.72 5.95 4.42
CA VAL A 95 3.61 6.19 3.51
C VAL A 95 4.18 6.85 2.26
N LEU A 96 4.01 6.21 1.12
CA LEU A 96 4.62 6.62 -0.14
C LEU A 96 3.83 7.76 -0.81
N PRO A 97 4.49 8.62 -1.60
CA PRO A 97 3.80 9.62 -2.40
C PRO A 97 2.85 9.02 -3.46
N ASN A 98 1.89 9.82 -3.94
CA ASN A 98 0.80 9.37 -4.83
C ASN A 98 1.24 8.87 -6.23
N ASN A 99 2.51 9.01 -6.59
CA ASN A 99 3.06 8.52 -7.85
C ASN A 99 3.50 7.04 -7.79
N HIS A 100 3.35 6.38 -6.64
CA HIS A 100 3.60 4.95 -6.47
C HIS A 100 2.29 4.16 -6.51
N THR A 101 2.29 3.03 -7.22
CA THR A 101 1.12 2.14 -7.38
C THR A 101 1.54 0.69 -7.26
N LEU A 102 0.64 -0.22 -6.85
CA LEU A 102 0.96 -1.65 -6.80
C LEU A 102 1.39 -2.20 -8.17
N ALA A 103 0.85 -1.65 -9.27
CA ALA A 103 1.29 -2.00 -10.61
C ALA A 103 2.75 -1.61 -10.91
N ASN A 104 3.24 -0.52 -10.33
CA ASN A 104 4.66 -0.15 -10.41
C ASN A 104 5.51 -1.09 -9.56
N ILE A 105 5.06 -1.42 -8.35
CA ILE A 105 5.75 -2.36 -7.45
C ILE A 105 5.91 -3.73 -8.11
N ARG A 106 4.83 -4.32 -8.66
CA ARG A 106 4.90 -5.64 -9.33
C ARG A 106 5.95 -5.72 -10.44
N ARG A 107 6.22 -4.60 -11.12
CA ARG A 107 7.22 -4.56 -12.20
C ARG A 107 8.66 -4.39 -11.69
N GLY A 108 8.83 -3.92 -10.47
CA GLY A 108 10.14 -3.56 -9.91
C GLY A 108 10.76 -4.60 -8.98
N TYR A 109 10.00 -5.61 -8.54
CA TYR A 109 10.47 -6.63 -7.59
C TYR A 109 10.53 -8.02 -8.23
N GLU A 110 11.42 -8.87 -7.70
CA GLU A 110 11.48 -10.27 -8.08
C GLU A 110 10.34 -11.06 -7.44
N LEU A 111 9.69 -11.92 -8.24
CA LEU A 111 8.62 -12.83 -7.81
C LEU A 111 7.54 -12.14 -6.94
N PRO A 112 6.91 -11.05 -7.43
CA PRO A 112 5.90 -10.33 -6.65
C PRO A 112 4.72 -11.26 -6.33
N GLN A 113 4.21 -11.20 -5.10
CA GLN A 113 3.05 -11.96 -4.67
C GLN A 113 1.92 -11.04 -4.26
N ASP A 114 0.74 -11.26 -4.85
CA ASP A 114 -0.49 -10.54 -4.51
C ASP A 114 -1.17 -11.18 -3.30
N TYR A 115 -1.60 -10.35 -2.34
CA TYR A 115 -2.43 -10.76 -1.21
C TYR A 115 -3.15 -9.56 -0.58
N THR A 116 -3.61 -9.69 0.66
CA THR A 116 -4.28 -8.61 1.39
C THR A 116 -3.65 -8.34 2.75
N VAL A 117 -3.61 -7.06 3.12
CA VAL A 117 -3.15 -6.58 4.43
C VAL A 117 -4.24 -5.69 5.01
N ALA A 118 -4.77 -6.03 6.20
CA ALA A 118 -5.90 -5.32 6.80
C ALA A 118 -7.09 -5.10 5.83
N GLY A 119 -7.38 -6.11 5.00
CA GLY A 119 -8.45 -6.06 3.98
C GLY A 119 -8.15 -5.19 2.75
N ARG A 120 -6.94 -4.67 2.60
CA ARG A 120 -6.50 -3.86 1.46
C ARG A 120 -5.68 -4.68 0.48
N PRO A 121 -5.79 -4.42 -0.84
CA PRO A 121 -4.87 -4.99 -1.82
C PRO A 121 -3.42 -4.73 -1.43
N ALA A 122 -2.60 -5.77 -1.50
CA ALA A 122 -1.20 -5.71 -1.14
C ALA A 122 -0.33 -6.55 -2.09
N VAL A 123 0.94 -6.20 -2.14
CA VAL A 123 1.99 -6.92 -2.88
C VAL A 123 3.20 -7.08 -1.97
N SER A 124 3.73 -8.30 -1.88
CA SER A 124 5.08 -8.51 -1.36
C SER A 124 6.08 -8.71 -2.48
N GLY A 125 7.34 -8.43 -2.19
CA GLY A 125 8.46 -8.71 -3.07
C GLY A 125 9.76 -8.85 -2.30
N SER A 126 10.79 -9.31 -3.01
CA SER A 126 12.17 -9.33 -2.52
C SER A 126 13.06 -8.55 -3.47
N ILE A 127 14.15 -7.98 -2.92
CA ILE A 127 15.27 -7.55 -3.76
C ILE A 127 16.11 -8.77 -4.13
N GLY A 128 16.52 -8.87 -5.39
CA GLY A 128 17.29 -10.01 -5.86
C GLY A 128 18.62 -10.23 -5.13
N GLY A 129 19.13 -11.45 -5.25
CA GLY A 129 20.40 -11.88 -4.63
C GLY A 129 20.22 -12.50 -3.24
N LEU A 130 21.34 -12.75 -2.55
CA LEU A 130 21.36 -13.44 -1.25
C LEU A 130 20.53 -12.74 -0.16
N SER A 131 20.31 -11.45 -0.29
CA SER A 131 19.47 -10.68 0.63
C SER A 131 17.98 -10.96 0.45
N GLY A 132 17.54 -11.44 -0.72
CA GLY A 132 16.12 -11.70 -1.01
C GLY A 132 15.53 -12.81 -0.15
N GLU A 133 16.32 -13.82 0.19
CA GLU A 133 15.89 -14.91 1.07
C GLU A 133 15.73 -14.48 2.53
N LEU A 134 16.37 -13.38 2.94
CA LEU A 134 16.41 -12.89 4.32
C LEU A 134 15.69 -11.54 4.49
N SER A 135 14.97 -11.11 3.46
CA SER A 135 14.24 -9.85 3.47
C SER A 135 12.89 -9.97 2.80
N CYS A 136 12.00 -9.06 3.15
CA CYS A 136 10.74 -8.90 2.46
C CYS A 136 10.31 -7.43 2.50
N TYR A 137 9.74 -6.98 1.40
CA TYR A 137 9.07 -5.70 1.26
C TYR A 137 7.60 -5.97 1.06
N VAL A 138 6.75 -5.22 1.75
CA VAL A 138 5.30 -5.34 1.64
C VAL A 138 4.71 -3.97 1.42
N PHE A 139 3.86 -3.87 0.40
CA PHE A 139 3.16 -2.66 0.02
C PHE A 139 1.66 -2.90 0.09
N ALA A 140 0.91 -1.98 0.69
CA ALA A 140 -0.55 -2.06 0.75
C ALA A 140 -1.20 -0.74 0.34
N GLU A 141 -2.33 -0.82 -0.37
CA GLU A 141 -3.12 0.36 -0.71
C GLU A 141 -3.81 0.95 0.52
N LEU A 142 -3.69 2.27 0.66
CA LEU A 142 -4.41 3.06 1.65
C LEU A 142 -5.76 3.56 1.09
N PRO A 143 -6.72 3.96 1.94
CA PRO A 143 -8.03 4.44 1.48
C PRO A 143 -7.96 5.67 0.57
N ASP A 144 -6.90 6.48 0.71
CA ASP A 144 -6.65 7.69 -0.09
C ASP A 144 -5.93 7.40 -1.43
N GLY A 145 -5.70 6.12 -1.74
CA GLY A 145 -5.02 5.67 -2.96
C GLY A 145 -3.49 5.71 -2.90
N ARG A 146 -2.88 6.16 -1.80
CA ARG A 146 -1.44 6.01 -1.57
C ARG A 146 -1.08 4.57 -1.24
N LEU A 147 0.22 4.28 -1.21
CA LEU A 147 0.74 3.03 -0.66
C LEU A 147 1.35 3.27 0.72
N ALA A 148 1.11 2.34 1.64
CA ALA A 148 1.99 2.15 2.78
C ALA A 148 3.02 1.07 2.45
N ASP A 149 4.24 1.24 2.95
CA ASP A 149 5.33 0.27 2.87
C ASP A 149 5.73 -0.18 4.27
N ALA A 150 6.03 -1.47 4.41
CA ALA A 150 6.86 -1.97 5.47
C ALA A 150 7.82 -3.04 4.94
N SER A 151 9.03 -3.04 5.44
CA SER A 151 10.07 -3.97 5.05
C SER A 151 10.85 -4.48 6.25
N PHE A 152 11.40 -5.68 6.10
CA PHE A 152 12.25 -6.31 7.11
C PHE A 152 13.47 -6.94 6.44
N TRP A 153 14.63 -6.80 7.09
CA TRP A 153 15.88 -7.47 6.72
C TRP A 153 16.53 -8.07 7.96
N ALA A 154 16.86 -9.36 7.88
CA ALA A 154 17.65 -10.02 8.91
C ALA A 154 19.15 -9.82 8.66
N ALA A 155 19.92 -9.53 9.73
CA ALA A 155 21.36 -9.33 9.61
C ALA A 155 22.16 -10.62 9.35
N ARG A 156 21.67 -11.76 9.87
CA ARG A 156 22.08 -13.16 9.66
C ARG A 156 21.51 -13.94 10.84
N ASP A 157 20.51 -14.78 10.60
CA ASP A 157 19.89 -15.60 11.64
C ASP A 157 19.59 -16.99 11.10
N GLU A 158 19.94 -18.03 11.86
CA GLU A 158 19.73 -19.42 11.48
C GLU A 158 18.22 -19.71 11.48
N GLY A 159 17.68 -20.05 10.31
CA GLY A 159 16.25 -20.36 10.15
C GLY A 159 15.38 -19.17 9.71
N MET A 160 15.96 -17.99 9.49
CA MET A 160 15.23 -16.92 8.81
C MET A 160 14.99 -17.28 7.33
N THR A 161 13.77 -17.07 6.86
CA THR A 161 13.37 -17.29 5.46
C THR A 161 12.58 -16.10 4.95
N HIS A 162 12.38 -16.03 3.62
CA HIS A 162 11.60 -14.97 2.99
C HIS A 162 10.17 -14.94 3.54
N THR A 163 9.56 -16.12 3.75
CA THR A 163 8.23 -16.26 4.35
C THR A 163 8.18 -15.63 5.74
N ILE A 164 9.15 -15.94 6.62
CA ILE A 164 9.21 -15.36 7.97
C ILE A 164 9.45 -13.85 7.91
N ALA A 165 10.31 -13.39 7.00
CA ALA A 165 10.54 -11.96 6.77
C ALA A 165 9.25 -11.25 6.33
N CYS A 166 8.48 -11.85 5.43
CA CYS A 166 7.19 -11.28 4.98
C CYS A 166 6.12 -11.28 6.06
N GLU A 167 6.03 -12.33 6.89
CA GLU A 167 5.14 -12.33 8.04
C GLU A 167 5.46 -11.17 9.00
N ARG A 168 6.76 -10.93 9.25
CA ARG A 168 7.22 -9.83 10.10
C ARG A 168 6.91 -8.46 9.49
N ALA A 169 7.26 -8.25 8.24
CA ALA A 169 6.97 -7.00 7.53
C ALA A 169 5.45 -6.74 7.45
N THR A 170 4.65 -7.79 7.20
CA THR A 170 3.19 -7.69 7.14
C THR A 170 2.60 -7.22 8.47
N ARG A 171 3.01 -7.77 9.61
CA ARG A 171 2.51 -7.32 10.93
C ARG A 171 2.80 -5.85 11.21
N VAL A 172 3.98 -5.37 10.79
CA VAL A 172 4.32 -3.94 10.89
C VAL A 172 3.41 -3.12 9.99
N LEU A 173 3.20 -3.56 8.74
CA LEU A 173 2.35 -2.87 7.80
C LEU A 173 0.88 -2.80 8.25
N GLU A 174 0.35 -3.87 8.84
CA GLU A 174 -0.99 -3.89 9.42
C GLU A 174 -1.16 -2.75 10.43
N ARG A 175 -0.20 -2.56 11.34
CA ARG A 175 -0.22 -1.46 12.31
C ARG A 175 -0.10 -0.09 11.65
N ILE A 176 0.76 0.05 10.64
CA ILE A 176 0.86 1.31 9.89
C ILE A 176 -0.48 1.65 9.22
N VAL A 177 -1.12 0.68 8.57
CA VAL A 177 -2.41 0.86 7.90
C VAL A 177 -3.49 1.25 8.91
N GLU A 178 -3.56 0.57 10.06
CA GLU A 178 -4.49 0.92 11.15
C GLU A 178 -4.25 2.35 11.68
N THR A 179 -2.99 2.73 11.93
CA THR A 179 -2.63 4.07 12.39
C THR A 179 -3.02 5.14 11.38
N VAL A 180 -2.78 4.91 10.09
CA VAL A 180 -3.14 5.88 9.04
C VAL A 180 -4.66 6.01 8.89
N GLN A 181 -5.41 4.91 9.02
CA GLN A 181 -6.87 4.90 8.90
C GLN A 181 -7.61 5.52 10.09
N SER A 182 -6.99 5.51 11.27
CA SER A 182 -7.56 6.07 12.51
C SER A 182 -7.31 7.58 12.66
N ARG A 183 -6.45 8.15 11.82
CA ARG A 183 -6.26 9.60 11.72
C ARG A 183 -7.38 10.16 10.88
#